data_AF-L8LZL6-F1
#
_entry.id   AF-L8LZL6-F1
#
_cell.length_a   1.000
_cell.length_b   1.000
_cell.length_c   1.000
_cell.angle_alpha   90.00
_cell.angle_beta   90.00
_cell.angle_gamma   90.00
#
_symmetry.space_group_name_H-M   'P 1'
#
loop_
_entity.id
_entity.type
_entity.pdbx_description
1 polymer ?
#
loop_
_entity_poly.entity_id
_entity_poly.type
_entity_poly.pdbx_seq_one_letter_code
_entity_poly.pdbx_strand_id
1 'polypeptide(L)' 'MTYYSQELANNRWGIYEENKLLATIGCYKTCQRIVALLRASNPKKIPITQDLRPLNQTKKFKTKTSRKKSISRSRVLV' A
#
# COMPACT_ATOMS: atom_id res chain seq x y z
N MET A 1 13.37 12.10 17.28
CA MET A 1 12.96 10.68 17.17
C MET A 1 14.19 9.87 16.87
N THR A 2 14.60 9.00 17.80
CA THR A 2 15.79 8.14 17.65
C THR A 2 15.34 6.73 17.34
N TYR A 3 15.46 6.33 16.07
CA TYR A 3 15.18 4.96 15.64
C TYR A 3 16.42 4.10 15.79
N TYR A 4 16.27 2.88 16.31
CA TYR A 4 17.33 1.89 16.38
C TYR A 4 16.81 0.47 16.12
N SER A 5 17.73 -0.42 15.77
CA SER A 5 17.45 -1.83 15.58
C SER A 5 18.11 -2.65 16.68
N GLN A 6 17.43 -3.70 17.14
CA GLN A 6 17.98 -4.67 18.10
C GLN A 6 17.59 -6.09 17.70
N GLU A 7 18.51 -7.04 17.88
CA GLU A 7 18.25 -8.45 17.65
C GLU A 7 17.35 -9.04 18.76
N LEU A 8 16.38 -9.85 18.36
CA LEU A 8 15.42 -10.54 19.22
C LEU A 8 15.83 -12.00 19.35
N ALA A 9 15.38 -12.67 20.42
CA ALA A 9 15.70 -14.07 20.71
C ALA A 9 15.28 -15.09 19.63
N ASN A 10 14.47 -14.68 18.66
CA ASN A 10 13.96 -15.52 17.56
C ASN A 10 14.70 -15.32 16.23
N ASN A 11 15.94 -14.81 16.25
CA ASN A 11 16.73 -14.47 15.06
C ASN A 11 16.07 -13.43 14.14
N ARG A 12 15.15 -12.63 14.70
CA ARG A 12 14.56 -11.47 14.02
C ARG A 12 15.13 -10.18 14.59
N TRP A 13 14.92 -9.10 13.87
CA TRP A 13 15.37 -7.77 14.22
C TRP A 13 14.17 -6.89 14.52
N GLY A 14 14.12 -6.31 15.70
CA GLY A 14 13.12 -5.33 16.10
C GLY A 14 13.57 -3.92 15.72
N ILE A 15 12.64 -3.14 15.18
CA ILE A 15 12.80 -1.68 15.02
C ILE A 15 12.12 -1.01 16.20
N TYR A 16 12.87 -0.16 16.88
CA TYR A 16 12.42 0.56 18.07
C TYR A 16 12.43 2.07 17.84
N GLU A 17 11.45 2.74 18.45
CA GLU A 17 11.36 4.20 18.58
C GLU A 17 11.09 4.49 20.05
N GLU A 18 11.96 5.26 20.71
CA GLU A 18 11.76 5.67 22.12
C GLU A 18 11.46 4.48 23.04
N ASN A 19 12.20 3.37 22.86
CA ASN A 19 12.03 2.10 23.58
C ASN A 19 10.73 1.31 23.29
N LYS A 20 9.92 1.75 22.32
CA LYS A 20 8.74 1.03 21.85
C LYS A 20 9.05 0.24 20.58
N LEU A 21 8.71 -1.05 20.57
CA LEU A 21 8.81 -1.89 19.39
C LEU A 21 7.75 -1.47 18.36
N LEU A 22 8.19 -1.13 17.15
CA LEU A 22 7.31 -0.77 16.03
C LEU A 22 7.04 -1.96 15.11
N ALA A 23 8.09 -2.70 14.77
CA ALA A 23 8.03 -3.81 13.82
C ALA A 23 9.15 -4.82 14.04
N THR A 24 8.94 -6.05 13.56
CA THR A 24 9.96 -7.11 13.56
C THR A 24 10.25 -7.59 12.14
N ILE A 25 11.52 -7.79 11.80
CA ILE A 25 11.99 -8.11 10.46
C ILE A 25 12.94 -9.31 10.53
N GLY A 26 12.75 -10.31 9.69
CA GLY A 26 13.60 -11.52 9.69
C GLY A 26 14.99 -11.35 9.08
N CYS A 27 15.30 -10.18 8.52
CA CYS A 27 16.55 -9.91 7.81
C CYS A 27 17.21 -8.62 8.32
N TYR A 28 18.46 -8.75 8.79
CA TYR A 28 19.27 -7.65 9.29
C TYR A 28 19.44 -6.52 8.26
N LYS A 29 19.82 -6.86 7.01
CA LYS A 29 20.06 -5.87 5.95
C LYS A 29 18.83 -5.03 5.66
N THR A 30 17.65 -5.65 5.67
CA THR A 30 16.38 -4.94 5.48
C THR A 30 16.08 -4.04 6.68
N CYS A 31 16.29 -4.54 7.91
CA CYS A 31 16.10 -3.75 9.12
C CYS A 31 16.96 -2.48 9.14
N GLN A 32 18.25 -2.59 8.80
CA GLN A 32 19.16 -1.44 8.73
C GLN A 32 18.73 -0.40 7.68
N ARG A 33 18.28 -0.83 6.50
CA ARG A 33 17.79 0.07 5.46
C ARG A 33 16.56 0.86 5.92
N ILE A 34 15.63 0.21 6.62
CA ILE A 34 14.44 0.89 7.14
C ILE A 34 14.80 1.88 8.24
N VAL A 35 15.67 1.51 9.19
CA VAL A 35 16.15 2.44 10.23
C VAL A 35 16.85 3.64 9.60
N ALA A 36 17.67 3.44 8.56
CA ALA A 36 18.31 4.53 7.83
C ALA A 36 17.29 5.45 7.14
N LEU A 37 16.26 4.88 6.50
CA LEU A 37 15.17 5.65 5.89
C LEU A 37 14.39 6.45 6.94
N LEU A 38 14.06 5.85 8.08
CA LEU A 38 13.33 6.51 9.18
C LEU A 38 14.14 7.66 9.80
N ARG A 39 15.46 7.49 9.92
CA ARG A 39 16.37 8.58 10.36
C ARG A 39 16.50 9.67 9.32
N ALA A 40 16.53 9.31 8.04
CA ALA A 40 16.60 10.27 6.93
C ALA A 40 15.29 11.05 6.77
N SER A 41 14.14 10.41 7.04
CA SER A 41 12.83 11.06 7.08
C SER A 41 12.68 11.89 8.35
N ASN A 42 13.47 12.97 8.46
CA ASN A 42 13.09 14.08 9.32
C ASN A 42 11.78 14.65 8.78
N PRO A 43 10.75 14.86 9.61
CA PRO A 43 9.45 15.34 9.16
C PRO A 43 9.53 16.83 8.82
N LYS A 44 10.06 17.18 7.64
CA LYS A 44 9.48 18.32 6.91
C LYS A 44 8.12 17.84 6.42
N LYS A 45 7.11 18.04 7.28
CA LYS A 45 5.66 17.83 7.06
C LYS A 45 5.34 17.44 5.61
N ILE A 46 5.21 16.15 5.34
CA ILE A 46 4.51 15.68 4.17
C ILE A 46 3.03 15.73 4.59
N PRO A 47 2.17 16.58 4.02
CA PRO A 47 0.76 16.55 4.33
C PRO A 47 0.23 15.17 3.92
N ILE A 48 -0.17 14.39 4.92
CA ILE A 48 -0.89 13.15 4.71
C ILE A 48 -2.26 13.56 4.20
N THR A 49 -2.44 13.60 2.88
CA THR A 49 -3.78 13.57 2.29
C THR A 49 -4.32 12.17 2.59
N GLN A 50 -5.04 12.03 3.70
CA GLN A 50 -5.88 10.87 3.98
C GLN A 50 -7.00 10.83 2.93
N ASP A 51 -6.69 10.26 1.77
CA ASP A 51 -7.69 9.91 0.77
C ASP A 51 -8.40 8.64 1.30
N LEU A 52 -9.37 8.84 2.19
CA LEU A 52 -10.34 7.84 2.65
C LEU A 52 -11.19 7.42 1.45
N ARG A 53 -10.65 6.60 0.56
CA ARG A 53 -11.47 5.93 -0.46
C ARG A 53 -12.26 4.80 0.22
N PRO A 54 -13.60 4.81 0.17
CA PRO A 54 -14.38 3.68 0.66
C PRO A 54 -14.08 2.45 -0.20
N LEU A 55 -13.75 1.38 0.50
CA LEU A 55 -13.43 0.05 0.00
C LEU A 55 -14.70 -0.60 -0.56
N ASN A 56 -15.15 -0.21 -1.76
CA ASN A 56 -16.28 -0.88 -2.41
C ASN A 56 -15.78 -2.06 -3.27
N GLN A 57 -15.50 -3.17 -2.58
CA GLN A 57 -15.32 -4.48 -3.21
C GLN A 57 -16.69 -5.10 -3.48
N THR A 58 -17.13 -5.11 -4.74
CA THR A 58 -17.96 -6.21 -5.24
C THR A 58 -17.43 -6.67 -6.58
N LYS A 59 -16.46 -7.59 -6.53
CA LYS A 59 -16.17 -8.50 -7.66
C LYS A 59 -17.34 -9.49 -7.75
N LYS A 60 -18.25 -9.32 -8.70
CA LYS A 60 -19.06 -10.45 -9.21
C LYS A 60 -18.42 -10.97 -10.48
N PHE A 61 -17.85 -12.17 -10.38
CA PHE A 61 -17.31 -12.90 -11.51
C PHE A 61 -18.44 -13.55 -12.32
N LYS A 62 -18.37 -13.35 -13.64
CA LYS A 62 -18.82 -14.16 -14.79
C LYS A 62 -20.25 -14.72 -14.79
N THR A 63 -20.97 -14.44 -15.90
CA THR A 63 -21.30 -15.46 -16.92
C THR A 63 -21.60 -14.83 -18.27
N LYS A 64 -21.13 -15.49 -19.33
CA LYS A 64 -21.31 -15.17 -20.75
C LYS A 64 -22.80 -15.26 -21.14
N THR A 65 -23.31 -14.33 -21.95
CA THR A 65 -24.09 -14.69 -23.15
C THR A 65 -24.20 -13.52 -24.12
N SER A 66 -23.89 -13.84 -25.36
CA SER A 66 -24.02 -13.05 -26.58
C SER A 66 -25.46 -12.60 -26.84
N ARG A 67 -25.66 -11.35 -27.27
CA ARG A 67 -26.47 -11.03 -28.46
C ARG A 67 -26.29 -9.57 -28.90
N LYS A 68 -25.78 -9.43 -30.13
CA LYS A 68 -25.82 -8.22 -30.98
C LYS A 68 -27.22 -7.61 -31.04
N LYS A 69 -27.31 -6.28 -30.95
CA LYS A 69 -28.00 -5.42 -31.94
C LYS A 69 -27.79 -3.94 -31.62
N SER A 70 -26.91 -3.31 -32.40
CA SER A 70 -26.82 -1.85 -32.52
C SER A 70 -26.70 -1.54 -34.00
N ILE A 71 -27.79 -1.12 -34.64
CA ILE A 71 -27.72 -0.36 -35.90
C ILE A 71 -28.82 0.69 -35.84
N SER A 72 -28.41 1.89 -35.43
CA SER A 72 -29.02 3.15 -35.88
C SER A 72 -28.57 3.36 -37.34
N ARG A 73 -29.51 3.58 -38.25
CA ARG A 73 -29.21 4.11 -39.59
C ARG A 73 -30.13 5.28 -39.88
N SER A 74 -29.48 6.41 -40.13
CA SER A 74 -30.02 7.70 -40.53
C SER A 74 -30.74 7.67 -41.89
N ARG A 75 -31.77 8.53 -42.00
CA ARG A 75 -32.34 9.23 -43.17
C ARG A 75 -31.75 8.95 -44.57
N VAL A 76 -32.62 8.87 -45.60
CA VAL A 76 -32.75 9.82 -46.73
C VAL A 76 -33.65 9.26 -47.87
N LEU A 77 -34.55 10.13 -48.38
CA LEU A 77 -35.18 10.30 -49.71
C LEU A 77 -35.45 9.09 -50.65
N VAL A 78 -36.73 8.96 -51.05
CA VAL A 78 -37.20 9.07 -52.45
C VAL A 78 -38.51 9.87 -52.43
#